data_AF-A0A6B3HSZ2-F1
#
_entry.id   AF-A0A6B3HSZ2-F1
#
_cell.length_a   1.000
_cell.length_b   1.000
_cell.length_c   1.000
_cell.angle_alpha   90.00
_cell.angle_beta   90.00
_cell.angle_gamma   90.00
#
_symmetry.space_group_name_H-M   'P 1'
#
loop_
_entity.id
_entity.type
_entity.pdbx_description
1 polymer ?
#
loop_
_entity_poly.entity_id
_entity_poly.type
_entity_poly.pdbx_seq_one_letter_code
_entity_poly.pdbx_strand_id
1 'polypeptide(L)'
;MSFIGRDMAIDLGTANTLVYVRGRGIVLNEPSVVAINTNTGGILAVGSEAKKMIGRTPGNIVAVRPLKDGVIADFEITERMLRYFIL
;
A
#
# COMPACT_ATOMS: atom_id res chain seq x y z
N MET A 1 -10.08 10.66 3.01
CA MET A 1 -11.25 10.97 2.15
C MET A 1 -12.00 9.66 1.98
N SER A 2 -13.17 9.50 2.60
CA SER A 2 -13.93 8.25 2.51
C SER A 2 -14.57 8.11 1.12
N PHE A 3 -14.29 6.99 0.44
CA PHE A 3 -14.81 6.67 -0.90
C PHE A 3 -15.97 5.64 -0.87
N ILE A 4 -16.59 5.42 0.30
CA ILE A 4 -17.65 4.41 0.46
C ILE A 4 -18.84 4.73 -0.47
N GLY A 5 -19.10 3.83 -1.43
CA GLY A 5 -20.28 3.89 -2.32
C GLY A 5 -20.02 4.23 -3.79
N ARG A 6 -18.78 4.24 -4.29
CA ARG A 6 -18.49 4.42 -5.73
C ARG A 6 -17.94 3.16 -6.38
N ASP A 7 -18.42 2.85 -7.59
CA ASP A 7 -17.85 1.82 -8.47
C ASP A 7 -16.35 2.08 -8.65
N MET A 8 -15.54 1.17 -8.11
CA MET A 8 -14.08 1.28 -8.03
C MET A 8 -13.43 0.07 -8.69
N ALA A 9 -12.32 0.31 -9.38
CA ALA A 9 -11.40 -0.73 -9.83
C ALA A 9 -10.04 -0.49 -9.17
N ILE A 10 -9.42 -1.57 -8.71
CA ILE A 10 -8.10 -1.55 -8.08
C ILE A 10 -7.17 -2.42 -8.90
N ASP A 11 -6.06 -1.83 -9.33
CA ASP A 11 -4.94 -2.57 -9.92
C ASP A 11 -3.89 -2.77 -8.82
N LEU A 12 -3.72 -4.01 -8.38
CA LEU A 12 -2.74 -4.41 -7.36
C LEU A 12 -1.46 -4.92 -8.03
N GLY A 13 -0.63 -3.99 -8.50
CA GLY A 13 0.65 -4.33 -9.12
C GLY A 13 1.78 -4.52 -8.12
N THR A 14 2.74 -5.41 -8.44
CA THR A 14 3.99 -5.63 -7.68
C THR A 14 4.78 -4.34 -7.42
N ALA A 15 4.66 -3.35 -8.31
CA ALA A 15 5.36 -2.08 -8.20
C ALA A 15 4.49 -0.95 -7.67
N ASN A 16 3.29 -0.79 -8.22
CA ASN A 16 2.37 0.29 -7.86
C ASN A 16 0.95 -0.26 -7.75
N THR A 17 0.17 0.37 -6.88
CA THR A 17 -1.26 0.18 -6.75
C THR A 17 -1.97 1.38 -7.34
N LEU A 18 -2.97 1.14 -8.19
CA LEU A 18 -3.81 2.18 -8.75
C LEU A 18 -5.25 1.99 -8.32
N VAL A 19 -5.94 3.10 -8.08
CA VAL A 19 -7.38 3.11 -7.83
C VAL A 19 -8.06 3.99 -8.86
N TYR A 20 -8.97 3.39 -9.62
CA TYR A 20 -9.86 4.10 -10.53
C TYR A 20 -11.26 4.18 -9.91
N VAL A 21 -11.89 5.35 -10.03
CA VAL A 21 -13.27 5.56 -9.62
C VAL A 21 -14.09 6.02 -10.82
N ARG A 22 -15.22 5.33 -11.08
CA ARG A 22 -16.13 5.66 -12.19
C ARG A 22 -16.51 7.15 -12.14
N GLY A 23 -16.31 7.84 -13.26
CA GLY A 23 -16.60 9.27 -13.40
C GLY A 23 -15.55 10.21 -12.79
N ARG A 24 -14.47 9.70 -12.19
CA ARG A 24 -13.37 10.50 -11.63
C ARG A 24 -12.00 10.20 -12.24
N GLY A 25 -11.85 9.02 -12.86
CA GLY A 25 -10.55 8.60 -13.36
C GLY A 25 -9.71 7.93 -12.29
N ILE A 26 -8.39 7.95 -12.48
CA ILE A 26 -7.41 7.44 -11.51
C ILE A 26 -7.33 8.44 -10.35
N VAL A 27 -7.73 8.00 -9.17
CA VAL A 27 -7.71 8.81 -7.94
C VAL A 27 -6.52 8.47 -7.03
N LEU A 28 -5.82 7.37 -7.31
CA LEU A 28 -4.62 6.94 -6.59
C LEU A 28 -3.66 6.24 -7.55
N ASN A 29 -2.37 6.55 -7.40
CA ASN A 29 -1.26 5.87 -8.05
C ASN A 29 -0.05 5.94 -7.11
N GLU A 30 0.11 4.91 -6.27
CA GLU A 30 1.13 4.87 -5.20
C GLU A 30 1.98 3.60 -5.32
N PRO A 31 3.25 3.62 -4.90
CA PRO A 31 4.05 2.40 -4.78
C PRO A 31 3.37 1.34 -3.89
N SER A 32 3.45 0.07 -4.28
CA SER A 32 2.95 -1.05 -3.47
C SER A 32 3.95 -1.40 -2.36
N VAL A 33 4.18 -0.46 -1.45
CA VAL A 33 5.17 -0.54 -0.38
C VAL A 33 4.53 -0.16 0.95
N VAL A 34 4.84 -0.92 1.99
CA VAL A 34 4.39 -0.68 3.37
C VAL A 34 5.60 -0.63 4.28
N ALA A 35 5.69 0.38 5.14
CA ALA A 35 6.71 0.47 6.18
C ALA A 35 6.11 0.00 7.51
N ILE A 36 6.74 -1.00 8.12
CA ILE A 36 6.30 -1.59 9.38
C ILE A 36 7.37 -1.44 10.46
N ASN A 37 6.92 -1.23 11.69
CA ASN A 37 7.77 -1.34 12.87
C ASN A 37 7.76 -2.81 13.33
N THR A 38 8.89 -3.50 13.21
CA THR A 38 9.00 -4.95 13.47
C THR A 38 8.84 -5.32 14.94
N ASN A 39 9.00 -4.38 15.88
CA ASN A 39 8.81 -4.63 17.30
C ASN A 39 7.32 -4.63 17.69
N THR A 40 6.49 -3.90 16.95
CA THR A 40 5.06 -3.69 17.29
C THR A 40 4.10 -4.25 16.25
N GLY A 41 4.57 -4.57 15.04
CA GLY A 41 3.73 -4.89 13.89
C GLY A 41 2.96 -3.69 13.34
N GLY A 42 3.17 -2.48 13.86
CA GLY A 42 2.47 -1.26 13.45
C GLY A 42 2.90 -0.78 12.06
N ILE A 43 1.95 -0.32 11.25
CA ILE A 43 2.25 0.39 10.00
C ILE A 43 2.63 1.83 10.34
N LEU A 44 3.76 2.27 9.79
CA LEU A 44 4.26 3.64 9.93
C LEU A 44 3.92 4.48 8.71
N ALA A 45 3.97 3.88 7.52
CA ALA A 45 3.66 4.54 6.26
C ALA A 45 3.26 3.52 5.20
N VAL A 46 2.58 3.99 4.16
CA VAL A 46 2.21 3.24 2.96
C VAL A 46 2.53 4.10 1.73
N GLY A 47 2.77 3.49 0.58
CA GLY A 47 2.95 4.21 -0.68
C GLY A 47 4.30 4.91 -0.77
N SER A 48 4.29 6.14 -1.27
CA SER A 48 5.49 6.94 -1.49
C SER A 48 6.28 7.19 -0.21
N GLU A 49 5.62 7.42 0.92
CA GLU A 49 6.29 7.63 2.20
C GLU A 49 6.98 6.35 2.69
N ALA A 50 6.35 5.19 2.54
CA ALA A 50 7.00 3.92 2.85
C ALA A 50 8.19 3.64 1.93
N LYS A 51 8.07 3.96 0.64
CA LYS A 51 9.17 3.80 -0.33
C LYS A 51 10.37 4.66 0.02
N LYS A 52 10.17 5.89 0.51
CA LYS A 52 11.26 6.78 0.95
C LYS A 52 12.04 6.22 2.14
N MET A 53 11.46 5.32 2.92
CA MET A 53 12.10 4.71 4.09
C MET A 53 13.07 3.58 3.74
N ILE A 54 13.03 3.04 2.52
CA ILE A 54 13.92 1.95 2.08
C ILE A 54 15.39 2.35 2.25
N GLY A 55 16.11 1.61 3.10
CA GLY A 55 17.53 1.84 3.37
C GLY A 55 17.85 3.12 4.13
N ARG A 56 16.84 3.79 4.71
CA ARG A 56 16.99 5.09 5.39
C ARG A 56 16.44 5.10 6.82
N THR A 57 15.95 3.96 7.31
CA THR A 57 15.39 3.82 8.66
C THR A 57 16.22 2.89 9.55
N PRO A 58 16.11 3.02 10.89
CA PRO A 58 16.71 2.08 11.83
C PRO A 58 16.24 0.64 11.59
N GLY A 59 17.00 -0.34 12.08
CA GLY A 59 16.79 -1.76 11.79
C GLY A 59 15.44 -2.34 12.24
N ASN A 60 14.73 -1.68 13.16
CA ASN A 60 13.39 -2.09 13.59
C ASN A 60 12.26 -1.53 12.70
N ILE A 61 12.60 -0.83 11.62
CA ILE A 61 11.65 -0.35 10.61
C ILE A 61 12.03 -0.95 9.27
N VAL A 62 11.11 -1.71 8.70
CA VAL A 62 11.31 -2.39 7.43
C VAL A 62 10.24 -1.96 6.44
N ALA A 63 10.68 -1.56 5.24
CA ALA A 63 9.80 -1.34 4.10
C ALA A 63 9.69 -2.64 3.30
N VAL A 64 8.46 -3.14 3.16
CA VAL A 64 8.15 -4.40 2.48
C VAL A 64 7.24 -4.17 1.28
N ARG A 65 7.33 -5.08 0.30
CA ARG A 65 6.38 -5.16 -0.81
C ARG A 65 5.51 -6.40 -0.59
N PRO A 66 4.20 -6.23 -0.29
CA PRO A 66 3.35 -7.37 0.02
C PRO A 66 2.88 -8.13 -1.23
N LEU A 67 3.13 -7.55 -2.41
CA LEU A 67 2.93 -8.15 -3.72
C LEU A 67 4.31 -8.48 -4.33
N LYS A 68 4.48 -9.69 -4.85
CA LYS A 68 5.73 -10.13 -5.48
C LYS A 68 5.43 -11.07 -6.63
N ASP A 69 6.11 -10.89 -7.76
CA ASP A 69 6.01 -11.77 -8.94
C ASP A 69 4.56 -12.04 -9.40
N GLY A 70 3.67 -11.05 -9.23
CA GLY A 70 2.26 -11.15 -9.62
C GLY A 70 1.35 -11.85 -8.61
N VAL A 71 1.87 -12.24 -7.45
CA VAL A 71 1.10 -12.86 -6.37
C VAL A 71 1.08 -11.99 -5.10
N ILE A 72 0.04 -12.19 -4.30
CA ILE A 72 0.00 -11.69 -2.93
C ILE A 72 0.94 -12.57 -2.10
N ALA A 73 2.08 -12.02 -1.70
CA ALA A 73 3.07 -12.70 -0.87
C ALA A 73 2.73 -12.60 0.63
N ASP A 74 2.00 -11.55 1.01
CA ASP A 74 1.52 -11.33 2.38
C ASP A 74 0.10 -10.76 2.36
N PHE A 75 -0.88 -11.56 2.80
CA PHE A 75 -2.29 -11.18 2.80
C PHE A 75 -2.61 -10.12 3.86
N GLU A 76 -2.02 -10.21 5.05
CA GLU A 76 -2.28 -9.29 6.15
C GLU A 76 -1.77 -7.88 5.79
N ILE A 77 -0.54 -7.80 5.28
CA ILE A 77 0.04 -6.51 4.89
C ILE A 77 -0.67 -5.94 3.66
N THR A 78 -1.10 -6.78 2.71
CA THR A 78 -1.90 -6.33 1.55
C THR A 78 -3.25 -5.77 1.98
N GLU A 79 -3.97 -6.44 2.89
CA GLU A 79 -5.24 -5.95 3.42
C GLU A 79 -5.06 -4.59 4.10
N ARG A 80 -4.05 -4.46 4.95
CA ARG A 80 -3.79 -3.20 5.68
C ARG A 80 -3.38 -2.07 4.73
N MET A 81 -2.61 -2.37 3.67
CA MET A 81 -2.28 -1.43 2.60
C MET A 81 -3.54 -0.93 1.89
N LEU A 82 -4.43 -1.84 1.51
CA LEU A 82 -5.70 -1.51 0.85
C LEU A 82 -6.61 -0.69 1.75
N ARG A 83 -6.71 -1.04 3.03
CA ARG A 83 -7.46 -0.25 4.03
C ARG A 83 -6.94 1.17 4.08
N TYR A 84 -5.62 1.37 4.13
CA TYR A 84 -5.01 2.70 4.15
C TYR A 84 -5.33 3.53 2.88
N PHE A 85 -5.40 2.89 1.72
CA PHE A 85 -5.70 3.58 0.46
C PHE A 85 -7.17 3.94 0.29
N ILE A 86 -8.09 3.18 0.88
CA ILE A 86 -9.53 3.27 0.59
C ILE A 86 -10.32 3.92 1.74
N LEU A 87 -9.89 3.74 2.99
CA LEU A 87 -10.59 4.15 4.22
C LEU A 87 -9.87 5.30 4.90
#